data_AF-A0A2N4X2V8-F1
#
_entry.id   AF-A0A2N4X2V8-F1
#
_cell.length_a   1.000
_cell.length_b   1.000
_cell.length_c   1.000
_cell.angle_alpha   90.00
_cell.angle_beta   90.00
_cell.angle_gamma   90.00
#
_symmetry.space_group_name_H-M   'P 1'
#
loop_
_entity.id
_entity.type
_entity.pdbx_description
1 polymer ?
#
loop_
_entity_poly.entity_id
_entity_poly.type
_entity_poly.pdbx_seq_one_letter_code
_entity_poly.pdbx_strand_id
1 'polypeptide(L)'
;MALSALVPSVASARPERDDPRIAEKLSDPMLQAQVSSMVALISEMVMDMKVGPLARAMGEWGDKSMRDIPDDARLRDLAGPEMRDMPRQVAREMPRAMNSMGRAAGALEEMLPEFDRMADQMRRAIEKAGRQAY
;
A
#
# COMPACT_ATOMS: atom_id res chain seq x y z
N MET A 1 -47.35 -13.87 -0.47
CA MET A 1 -46.48 -13.07 0.41
C MET A 1 -45.21 -13.90 0.61
N ALA A 2 -44.14 -13.73 -0.17
CA ALA A 2 -43.16 -12.63 -0.13
C ALA A 2 -42.56 -12.48 1.28
N LEU A 3 -41.26 -12.57 1.54
CA LEU A 3 -40.06 -12.53 0.69
C LEU A 3 -39.03 -13.55 1.20
N SER A 4 -38.42 -14.28 0.26
CA SER A 4 -37.07 -14.83 0.46
C SER A 4 -36.14 -13.68 0.79
N ALA A 5 -35.56 -13.69 1.99
CA ALA A 5 -34.49 -12.78 2.33
C ALA A 5 -33.31 -13.09 1.40
N LEU A 6 -33.06 -12.16 0.49
CA LEU A 6 -31.84 -12.02 -0.27
C LEU A 6 -30.70 -11.81 0.73
N VAL A 7 -30.15 -12.90 1.27
CA VAL A 7 -28.84 -12.85 1.88
C VAL A 7 -27.89 -12.68 0.70
N PRO A 8 -27.17 -11.55 0.56
CA PRO A 8 -26.08 -11.49 -0.39
C PRO A 8 -25.09 -12.56 0.04
N SER A 9 -25.12 -13.68 -0.68
CA SER A 9 -24.08 -14.67 -0.62
C SER A 9 -22.77 -13.93 -0.86
N VAL A 10 -21.98 -13.77 0.19
CA VAL A 10 -20.52 -13.66 0.13
C VAL A 10 -19.95 -14.99 -0.37
N ALA A 11 -20.51 -15.50 -1.47
CA ALA A 11 -20.02 -16.63 -2.22
C ALA A 11 -19.30 -16.03 -3.42
N SER A 12 -17.97 -16.07 -3.35
CA SER A 12 -17.00 -15.60 -4.35
C SER A 12 -16.40 -14.23 -4.09
N ALA A 13 -15.89 -13.99 -2.88
CA ALA A 13 -14.54 -13.40 -2.81
C ALA A 13 -13.53 -14.51 -3.18
N ARG A 14 -13.59 -15.00 -4.42
CA ARG A 14 -12.40 -15.60 -5.02
C ARG A 14 -11.42 -14.43 -5.07
N PRO A 15 -10.19 -14.55 -4.52
CA PRO A 15 -9.16 -13.57 -4.87
C PRO A 15 -9.14 -13.54 -6.39
N GLU A 16 -9.54 -12.39 -6.93
CA GLU A 16 -9.42 -12.08 -8.34
C GLU A 16 -8.00 -12.49 -8.70
N ARG A 17 -7.86 -13.46 -9.62
CA ARG A 17 -6.56 -13.94 -10.09
C ARG A 17 -5.67 -12.72 -10.29
N ASP A 18 -4.50 -12.69 -9.65
CA ASP A 18 -3.49 -11.64 -9.80
C ASP A 18 -3.51 -11.12 -11.24
N ASP A 19 -4.11 -9.95 -11.45
CA ASP A 19 -4.35 -9.38 -12.77
C ASP A 19 -2.97 -8.99 -13.30
N PRO A 20 -2.44 -9.62 -14.38
CA PRO A 20 -1.10 -9.34 -14.93
C PRO A 20 -1.01 -7.95 -15.61
N ARG A 21 -1.80 -7.00 -15.11
CA ARG A 21 -1.85 -5.59 -15.47
C ARG A 21 -1.64 -4.69 -14.26
N ILE A 22 -1.26 -5.23 -13.10
CA ILE A 22 -0.92 -4.37 -11.95
C ILE A 22 0.27 -3.48 -12.33
N ALA A 23 1.27 -4.01 -13.02
CA ALA A 23 2.40 -3.21 -13.51
C ALA A 23 1.97 -2.07 -14.46
N GLU A 24 1.03 -2.36 -15.36
CA GLU A 24 0.48 -1.42 -16.34
C GLU A 24 -0.37 -0.34 -15.66
N LYS A 25 -1.25 -0.74 -14.73
CA LYS A 25 -2.07 0.16 -13.91
C LYS A 25 -1.22 1.05 -13.00
N LEU A 26 -0.17 0.51 -12.37
CA LEU A 26 0.74 1.29 -11.52
C LEU A 26 1.62 2.27 -12.31
N SER A 27 1.86 1.98 -13.59
CA SER A 27 2.59 2.86 -14.50
C SER A 27 1.68 3.89 -15.20
N ASP A 28 0.36 3.84 -14.94
CA ASP A 28 -0.61 4.75 -15.53
C ASP A 28 -0.42 6.18 -14.99
N PRO A 29 -0.12 7.18 -15.85
CA PRO A 29 0.16 8.54 -15.41
C PRO A 29 -1.08 9.25 -14.84
N MET A 30 -2.28 8.87 -15.26
CA MET A 30 -3.53 9.43 -14.74
C MET A 30 -3.82 8.88 -13.33
N LEU A 31 -3.58 7.58 -13.10
CA LEU A 31 -3.64 6.99 -11.76
C LEU A 31 -2.58 7.58 -10.83
N GLN A 32 -1.34 7.74 -11.30
CA GLN A 32 -0.25 8.34 -10.52
C GLN A 32 -0.55 9.79 -10.13
N ALA A 33 -1.12 10.60 -11.04
CA ALA A 33 -1.50 11.98 -10.75
C ALA A 33 -2.63 12.06 -9.71
N GLN A 34 -3.62 11.17 -9.81
CA GLN A 34 -4.74 11.10 -8.88
C GLN A 34 -4.29 10.67 -7.48
N VAL A 35 -3.47 9.62 -7.38
CA VAL A 35 -2.88 9.15 -6.11
C VAL A 35 -1.99 10.24 -5.50
N SER A 36 -1.15 10.90 -6.30
CA SER A 36 -0.30 12.00 -5.82
C SER A 36 -1.11 13.16 -5.25
N SER A 37 -2.23 13.50 -5.88
CA SER A 37 -3.14 14.56 -5.40
C SER A 37 -3.82 14.17 -4.09
N MET A 38 -4.28 12.92 -3.97
CA MET A 38 -4.85 12.41 -2.72
C MET A 38 -3.80 12.38 -1.60
N VAL A 39 -2.59 11.93 -1.89
CA VAL A 39 -1.48 11.89 -0.91
C VAL A 39 -1.12 13.30 -0.47
N ALA A 40 -1.09 14.29 -1.37
CA ALA A 40 -0.84 15.67 -1.01
C ALA A 40 -1.90 16.22 -0.04
N LEU A 41 -3.18 15.97 -0.32
CA LEU A 41 -4.29 16.39 0.55
C LEU A 41 -4.22 15.71 1.92
N ILE A 42 -3.98 14.39 1.96
CA ILE A 42 -3.83 13.65 3.23
C ILE A 42 -2.61 14.17 4.00
N SER A 43 -1.50 14.45 3.32
CA SER A 43 -0.30 14.99 3.94
C SER A 43 -0.55 16.36 4.54
N GLU A 44 -1.29 17.22 3.85
CA GLU A 44 -1.66 18.55 4.35
C GLU A 44 -2.56 18.47 5.58
N MET A 45 -3.55 17.57 5.57
CA MET A 45 -4.42 17.28 6.72
C MET A 45 -3.64 16.73 7.92
N VAL A 46 -2.70 15.80 7.69
CA VAL A 46 -1.83 15.26 8.74
C VAL A 46 -0.91 16.34 9.30
N MET A 47 -0.37 17.20 8.44
CA MET A 47 0.42 18.36 8.85
C MET A 47 -0.40 19.40 9.61
N ASP A 48 -1.72 19.43 9.44
CA ASP A 48 -2.66 20.28 10.18
C ASP A 48 -3.12 19.70 11.53
N MET A 49 -2.78 18.43 11.80
CA MET A 49 -3.20 17.76 13.02
C MET A 49 -2.49 18.38 14.23
N LYS A 50 -3.26 18.68 15.27
CA LYS A 50 -2.74 19.14 16.55
C LYS A 50 -2.00 18.00 17.23
N VAL A 51 -0.73 18.24 17.55
CA VAL A 51 0.16 17.25 18.18
C VAL A 51 0.46 17.58 19.64
N GLY A 52 0.03 18.74 20.12
CA GLY A 52 0.19 19.16 21.52
C GLY A 52 -0.26 18.11 22.56
N PRO A 53 -1.47 17.52 22.46
CA PRO A 53 -1.90 16.50 23.41
C PRO A 53 -1.05 15.22 23.38
N LEU A 54 -0.57 14.83 22.20
CA LEU A 54 0.34 13.68 22.02
C LEU A 54 1.72 13.98 22.59
N ALA A 55 2.25 15.19 22.38
CA ALA A 55 3.52 15.64 22.93
C ALA A 55 3.50 15.71 24.45
N ARG A 56 2.41 16.20 25.06
CA ARG A 56 2.23 16.23 26.52
C ARG A 56 2.21 14.81 27.11
N ALA A 57 1.47 13.89 26.50
CA ALA A 57 1.42 12.49 26.93
C ALA A 57 2.79 11.80 26.81
N MET A 58 3.56 12.09 25.75
CA MET A 58 4.93 11.57 25.60
C MET A 58 5.91 12.22 26.57
N GLY A 59 5.78 13.51 26.88
CA GLY A 59 6.62 14.21 27.87
C GLY A 59 6.45 13.72 29.30
N GLU A 60 5.37 13.01 29.63
CA GLU A 60 5.22 12.33 30.93
C GLU A 60 6.23 11.17 31.11
N TRP A 61 6.63 10.52 30.01
CA TRP A 61 7.47 9.32 30.00
C TRP A 61 8.82 9.48 29.24
N GLY A 62 8.94 10.51 28.41
CA GLY A 62 10.07 10.78 27.51
C GLY A 62 10.78 12.10 27.79
N ASP A 63 11.26 12.76 26.72
CA ASP A 63 12.00 14.03 26.85
C ASP A 63 11.11 15.14 27.41
N LYS A 64 11.62 15.83 28.43
CA LYS A 64 10.93 16.95 29.09
C LYS A 64 10.70 18.13 28.16
N SER A 65 11.51 18.27 27.10
CA SER A 65 11.32 19.28 26.05
C SER A 65 9.97 19.18 25.34
N MET A 66 9.34 17.99 25.35
CA MET A 66 8.02 17.79 24.76
C MET A 66 6.87 18.39 25.60
N ARG A 67 7.12 18.74 26.86
CA ARG A 67 6.12 19.38 27.74
C ARG A 67 5.91 20.86 27.42
N ASP A 68 6.88 21.48 26.76
CA ASP A 68 6.86 22.90 26.39
C ASP A 68 6.19 23.14 25.03
N ILE A 69 5.79 22.07 24.33
CA ILE A 69 5.05 22.16 23.07
C ILE A 69 3.61 22.64 23.36
N PRO A 70 3.13 23.71 22.69
CA PRO A 70 1.77 24.21 22.87
C PRO A 70 0.68 23.16 22.55
N ASP A 71 -0.42 23.17 23.29
CA ASP A 71 -1.53 22.22 23.12
C ASP A 71 -2.21 22.33 21.74
N ASP A 72 -2.12 23.49 21.09
CA ASP A 72 -2.64 23.75 19.75
C ASP A 72 -1.57 23.65 18.65
N ALA A 73 -0.31 23.33 19.00
CA ALA A 73 0.77 23.16 18.03
C ALA A 73 0.40 22.06 17.03
N ARG A 74 0.58 22.37 15.74
CA ARG A 74 0.35 21.42 14.65
C ARG A 74 1.66 20.76 14.26
N LEU A 75 1.57 19.60 13.61
CA LEU A 75 2.75 18.89 13.14
C LEU A 75 3.61 19.76 12.19
N ARG A 76 2.99 20.62 11.37
CA ARG A 76 3.68 21.61 10.52
C ARG A 76 4.50 22.67 11.28
N ASP A 77 4.15 22.95 12.53
CA ASP A 77 4.81 23.97 13.34
C ASP A 77 6.07 23.42 14.02
N LEU A 78 6.09 22.09 14.23
CA LEU A 78 7.22 21.35 14.81
C LEU A 78 8.14 20.76 13.73
N ALA A 79 7.59 20.55 12.53
CA ALA A 79 8.32 20.17 11.34
C ALA A 79 9.37 21.24 11.01
N GLY A 80 10.65 20.95 11.27
CA GLY A 80 11.77 21.82 10.87
C GLY A 80 11.77 22.12 9.37
N PRO A 81 12.62 23.07 8.91
CA PRO A 81 12.65 23.52 7.51
C PRO A 81 12.76 22.37 6.49
N GLU A 82 13.41 21.28 6.86
CA GLU A 82 13.55 20.05 6.06
C GLU A 82 12.20 19.34 5.81
N MET A 83 11.31 19.30 6.81
CA MET A 83 9.99 18.65 6.69
C MET A 83 8.98 19.49 5.91
N ARG A 84 9.17 20.82 5.82
CA ARG A 84 8.32 21.71 5.00
C ARG A 84 8.39 21.38 3.50
N ASP A 85 9.55 20.94 3.03
CA ASP A 85 9.75 20.55 1.62
C ASP A 85 9.43 19.08 1.34
N MET A 86 9.13 18.30 2.38
CA MET A 86 8.89 16.86 2.28
C MET A 86 7.75 16.51 1.32
N PRO A 87 6.58 17.18 1.30
CA PRO A 87 5.52 16.87 0.33
C PRO A 87 5.95 17.07 -1.13
N ARG A 88 6.76 18.11 -1.39
CA ARG A 88 7.29 18.40 -2.73
C ARG A 88 8.36 17.38 -3.13
N GLN A 89 9.19 16.94 -2.19
CA GLN A 89 10.17 15.89 -2.42
C GLN A 89 9.50 14.55 -2.73
N VAL A 90 8.48 14.17 -1.95
CA VAL A 90 7.67 12.97 -2.20
C VAL A 90 7.03 13.03 -3.57
N ALA A 91 6.37 14.14 -3.94
CA ALA A 91 5.76 14.28 -5.26
C ALA A 91 6.76 14.15 -6.43
N ARG A 92 8.03 14.56 -6.24
CA ARG A 92 9.08 14.43 -7.26
C ARG A 92 9.62 13.01 -7.40
N GLU A 93 9.78 12.29 -6.29
CA GLU A 93 10.38 10.95 -6.29
C GLU A 93 9.34 9.84 -6.50
N MET A 94 8.07 10.09 -6.17
CA MET A 94 6.99 9.10 -6.29
C MET A 94 6.85 8.49 -7.70
N PRO A 95 6.87 9.25 -8.81
CA PRO A 95 6.79 8.66 -10.15
C PRO A 95 7.98 7.73 -10.46
N ARG A 96 9.19 8.07 -10.00
CA ARG A 96 10.38 7.22 -10.19
C ARG A 96 10.28 5.92 -9.39
N ALA A 97 9.77 6.00 -8.17
CA ALA A 97 9.51 4.83 -7.33
C ALA A 97 8.46 3.92 -7.99
N MET A 98 7.33 4.48 -8.44
CA MET A 98 6.26 3.75 -9.12
C MET A 98 6.75 3.09 -10.42
N ASN A 99 7.51 3.80 -11.25
CA ASN A 99 8.10 3.23 -12.47
C ASN A 99 9.10 2.10 -12.17
N SER A 100 9.78 2.14 -11.02
CA SER A 100 10.70 1.07 -10.62
C SER A 100 9.94 -0.15 -10.10
N MET A 101 8.85 0.07 -9.35
CA MET A 101 7.94 -0.99 -8.94
C MET A 101 7.25 -1.64 -10.14
N GLY A 102 6.79 -0.86 -11.12
CA GLY A 102 6.18 -1.38 -12.35
C GLY A 102 7.14 -2.28 -13.14
N ARG A 103 8.42 -1.87 -13.28
CA ARG A 103 9.44 -2.72 -13.92
C ARG A 103 9.72 -4.01 -13.15
N ALA A 104 9.80 -3.94 -11.83
CA ALA A 104 9.99 -5.11 -10.99
C ALA A 104 8.80 -6.07 -11.07
N ALA A 105 7.57 -5.53 -11.07
CA ALA A 105 6.35 -6.31 -11.24
C ALA A 105 6.30 -6.98 -12.62
N GLY A 106 6.62 -6.27 -13.70
CA GLY A 106 6.70 -6.85 -15.04
C GLY A 106 7.72 -7.99 -15.13
N ALA A 107 8.90 -7.84 -14.51
CA ALA A 107 9.90 -8.92 -14.47
C ALA A 107 9.39 -10.16 -13.70
N LEU A 108 8.59 -9.97 -12.65
CA LEU A 108 7.96 -11.08 -11.93
C LEU A 108 6.85 -11.73 -12.76
N GLU A 109 6.05 -10.95 -13.49
CA GLU A 109 5.02 -11.44 -14.40
C GLU A 109 5.63 -12.29 -15.53
N GLU A 110 6.79 -11.90 -16.07
CA GLU A 110 7.53 -12.69 -17.06
C GLU A 110 7.98 -14.05 -16.52
N MET A 111 8.17 -14.19 -15.20
CA MET A 111 8.55 -15.45 -14.56
C MET A 111 7.36 -16.35 -14.21
N LEU A 112 6.13 -15.81 -14.16
CA LEU A 112 4.92 -16.58 -13.83
C LEU A 112 4.73 -17.87 -14.68
N PRO A 113 4.95 -17.85 -16.02
CA PRO A 113 4.78 -19.04 -16.83
C PRO A 113 5.75 -20.18 -16.46
N GLU A 114 6.95 -19.85 -15.99
CA GLU A 114 7.91 -20.87 -15.52
C GLU A 114 7.47 -21.46 -14.18
N PHE A 115 6.90 -20.65 -13.29
CA PHE A 115 6.30 -21.16 -12.05
C PHE A 115 5.12 -22.08 -12.33
N ASP A 116 4.25 -21.73 -13.28
CA ASP A 116 3.15 -22.59 -13.71
C ASP A 116 3.66 -23.93 -14.26
N ARG A 117 4.68 -23.91 -15.12
CA ARG A 117 5.30 -25.14 -15.64
C ARG A 117 5.90 -26.01 -14.55
N MET A 118 6.55 -25.40 -13.56
CA MET A 118 7.13 -26.11 -12.42
C MET A 118 6.03 -26.76 -11.56
N ALA A 119 4.94 -26.04 -11.27
CA ALA A 119 3.79 -26.56 -10.55
C ALA A 119 3.14 -27.75 -11.28
N ASP A 120 3.03 -27.65 -12.61
CA ASP A 120 2.52 -28.69 -13.48
C ASP A 120 3.39 -29.95 -13.49
N GLN A 121 4.72 -29.78 -13.50
CA GLN A 121 5.66 -30.89 -13.38
C GLN A 121 5.55 -31.58 -12.02
N MET A 122 5.44 -30.80 -10.94
CA MET A 122 5.28 -31.32 -9.59
C MET A 122 3.97 -32.12 -9.45
N ARG A 123 2.86 -31.60 -9.99
CA ARG A 123 1.57 -32.32 -10.02
C ARG A 123 1.71 -33.68 -10.73
N ARG A 124 2.33 -33.70 -11.91
CA ARG A 124 2.56 -34.93 -12.68
C ARG A 124 3.44 -35.93 -11.93
N ALA A 125 4.46 -35.45 -11.20
CA ALA A 125 5.32 -36.31 -10.39
C ALA A 125 4.55 -36.95 -9.22
N ILE A 126 3.71 -36.18 -8.52
CA ILE A 126 2.86 -36.67 -7.42
C ILE A 126 1.86 -37.71 -7.92
N GLU A 127 1.18 -37.44 -9.03
CA GLU A 127 0.24 -38.39 -9.64
C GLU A 127 0.93 -39.70 -10.06
N LYS A 128 2.14 -39.62 -10.60
CA LYS A 128 2.93 -40.80 -10.99
C LYS A 128 3.33 -41.62 -9.77
N ALA A 129 3.76 -40.98 -8.69
CA ALA A 129 4.09 -41.66 -7.43
C ALA A 129 2.87 -42.36 -6.82
N GLY A 130 1.69 -41.72 -6.83
CA GLY A 130 0.44 -42.31 -6.35
C GLY A 130 -0.03 -43.52 -7.16
N ARG A 131 0.22 -43.55 -8.48
CA ARG A 131 -0.10 -44.68 -9.37
C ARG A 131 0.86 -45.86 -9.27
N GLN A 132 2.04 -45.69 -8.67
CA GLN A 132 3.02 -46.77 -8.46
C GLN A 132 2.89 -47.42 -7.07
N ALA A 133 2.04 -46.88 -6.20
CA ALA A 133 1.77 -47.37 -4.85
C ALA A 133 0.54 -48.30 -4.77
N TYR A 134 -0.09 -48.60 -5.90
CA TYR A 134 -1.20 -49.55 -6.10
C TYR A 134 -0.86 -50.48 -7.26
#